data_AF-A0A2I0PQF2-F1
#
_entry.id   AF-A0A2I0PQF2-F1
#
_cell.length_a   1.000
_cell.length_b   1.000
_cell.length_c   1.000
_cell.angle_alpha   90.00
_cell.angle_beta   90.00
_cell.angle_gamma   90.00
#
_symmetry.space_group_name_H-M   'P 1'
#
loop_
_entity.id
_entity.type
_entity.pdbx_description
1 polymer ?
#
loop_
_entity_poly.entity_id
_entity_poly.type
_entity_poly.pdbx_seq_one_letter_code
_entity_poly.pdbx_strand_id
1 'polypeptide(L)'
;MSAYKTRVLEHLRPISANKHGTFEELLQEWEWNGEVYDFTEESRNEFGEREYAECKLCGHEHIRWGYTIVNKINKNIFPSVGSQCINRFKWGSKGDTDAAERKYLEHIRIEKIRQVITKITEYENSFDAKSFIEYYLARGKFTPKQANLVFFKLRRYKIPFDESWFKISRKRGREKEQLTEGIIKNLGKALSPIQMKSIQKKSYRDEK
;
A
#
# COMPACT_ATOMS: atom_id res chain seq x y z
N MET A 1 -7.90 32.13 20.53
CA MET A 1 -7.25 31.20 19.57
C MET A 1 -7.57 29.78 20.01
N SER A 2 -7.95 28.85 19.12
CA SER A 2 -8.33 27.49 19.57
C SER A 2 -7.11 26.71 20.07
N ALA A 3 -7.29 25.87 21.10
CA ALA A 3 -6.21 25.03 21.67
C ALA A 3 -5.48 24.15 20.63
N TYR A 4 -6.16 23.82 19.54
CA TYR A 4 -5.58 23.15 18.38
C TYR A 4 -4.59 24.05 17.63
N LYS A 5 -4.98 25.29 17.27
CA LYS A 5 -4.11 26.22 16.54
C LYS A 5 -2.85 26.54 17.36
N THR A 6 -2.97 26.68 18.68
CA THR A 6 -1.84 26.92 19.58
C THR A 6 -0.81 25.80 19.49
N ARG A 7 -1.24 24.53 19.60
CA ARG A 7 -0.34 23.37 19.50
C ARG A 7 0.38 23.27 18.16
N VAL A 8 -0.35 23.50 17.06
CA VAL A 8 0.24 23.50 15.71
C VAL A 8 1.32 24.57 15.59
N LEU A 9 1.09 25.76 16.16
CA LEU A 9 2.07 26.84 16.18
C LEU A 9 3.30 26.49 17.02
N GLU A 10 3.12 25.90 18.20
CA GLU A 10 4.22 25.48 19.08
C GLU A 10 5.17 24.52 18.36
N HIS A 11 4.65 23.63 17.51
CA HIS A 11 5.45 22.65 16.79
C HIS A 11 6.07 23.19 15.48
N LEU A 12 5.35 24.01 14.70
CA LEU A 12 5.87 24.52 13.43
C LEU A 12 6.78 25.74 13.59
N ARG A 13 6.46 26.65 14.51
CA ARG A 13 7.16 27.94 14.61
C ARG A 13 8.67 27.81 14.82
N PRO A 14 9.20 26.88 15.64
CA PRO A 14 10.65 26.76 15.84
C PRO A 14 11.44 26.43 14.57
N ILE A 15 10.79 25.73 13.63
CA ILE A 15 11.40 25.17 12.41
C ILE A 15 10.94 25.89 11.12
N SER A 16 9.97 26.79 11.20
CA SER A 16 9.57 27.63 10.07
C SER A 16 10.62 28.69 9.73
N ALA A 17 10.57 29.21 8.50
CA ALA A 17 11.41 30.31 8.08
C ALA A 17 10.93 31.62 8.71
N ASN A 18 9.61 31.90 8.66
CA ASN A 18 9.02 33.08 9.28
C ASN A 18 8.55 32.81 10.72
N LYS A 19 9.47 32.76 11.68
CA LYS A 19 9.17 32.47 13.10
C LYS A 19 8.21 33.46 13.77
N HIS A 20 8.08 34.67 13.23
CA HIS A 20 7.23 35.73 13.78
C HIS A 20 5.96 35.98 12.95
N GLY A 21 5.74 35.18 11.91
CA GLY A 21 4.57 35.27 11.04
C GLY A 21 3.27 34.89 11.75
N THR A 22 2.17 35.30 11.13
CA THR A 22 0.82 34.85 11.48
C THR A 22 0.68 33.34 11.26
N PHE A 23 -0.38 32.76 11.83
CA PHE A 23 -0.65 31.33 11.65
C PHE A 23 -0.80 30.96 10.18
N GLU A 24 -1.51 31.77 9.42
CA GLU A 24 -1.78 31.57 8.01
C GLU A 24 -0.50 31.69 7.15
N GLU A 25 0.35 32.68 7.42
CA GLU A 25 1.65 32.83 6.74
C GLU A 25 2.57 31.64 7.02
N LEU A 26 2.64 31.20 8.28
CA LEU A 26 3.43 30.03 8.68
C LEU A 26 3.00 28.78 7.90
N LEU A 27 1.68 28.51 7.80
CA LEU A 27 1.17 27.33 7.09
C LEU A 27 1.48 27.36 5.58
N GLN A 28 1.52 28.55 4.97
CA GLN A 28 1.81 28.69 3.54
C GLN A 28 3.25 28.31 3.17
N GLU A 29 4.18 28.29 4.13
CA GLU A 29 5.55 27.86 3.88
C GLU A 29 5.67 26.34 3.70
N TRP A 30 4.69 25.57 4.16
CA TRP A 30 4.77 24.11 4.16
C TRP A 30 3.99 23.50 3.01
N GLU A 31 4.46 22.36 2.53
CA GLU A 31 3.77 21.49 1.58
C GLU A 31 4.06 20.04 1.91
N TRP A 32 3.16 19.13 1.53
CA TRP A 32 3.43 17.70 1.65
C TRP A 32 4.40 17.28 0.55
N ASN A 33 5.47 16.56 0.91
CA ASN A 33 6.51 16.14 -0.03
C ASN A 33 6.15 14.87 -0.84
N GLY A 34 4.96 14.29 -0.60
CA GLY A 34 4.51 13.06 -1.24
C GLY A 34 4.87 11.77 -0.50
N GLU A 35 5.67 11.83 0.56
CA GLU A 35 6.05 10.67 1.36
C GLU A 35 4.97 10.32 2.39
N VAL A 36 4.76 9.01 2.54
CA VAL A 36 3.77 8.41 3.44
C VAL A 36 4.35 7.18 4.11
N TYR A 37 3.98 6.96 5.37
CA TYR A 37 4.38 5.82 6.19
C TYR A 37 3.14 5.15 6.78
N ASP A 38 3.11 3.82 6.78
CA ASP A 38 2.08 3.02 7.44
C ASP A 38 2.61 2.53 8.80
N PHE A 39 2.14 3.14 9.88
CA PHE A 39 2.33 2.68 11.25
C PHE A 39 1.37 1.51 11.51
N THR A 40 1.75 0.32 11.02
CA THR A 40 0.97 -0.92 11.19
C THR A 40 1.31 -1.66 12.48
N GLU A 41 0.59 -2.74 12.77
CA GLU A 41 0.86 -3.68 13.87
C GLU A 41 2.25 -4.33 13.84
N GLU A 42 2.95 -4.27 12.70
CA GLU A 42 4.34 -4.72 12.54
C GLU A 42 5.34 -3.68 13.10
N SER A 43 4.91 -2.44 13.32
CA SER A 43 5.70 -1.36 13.93
C SER A 43 5.73 -1.58 15.44
N ARG A 44 6.79 -2.24 15.90
CA ARG A 44 7.03 -2.49 17.32
C ARG A 44 8.22 -1.69 17.79
N ASN A 45 8.12 -1.12 18.98
CA ASN A 45 9.27 -0.54 19.65
C ASN A 45 10.25 -1.65 20.10
N GLU A 46 11.37 -1.26 20.68
CA GLU A 46 12.40 -2.17 21.21
C GLU A 46 11.89 -3.18 22.26
N PHE A 47 10.73 -2.91 22.86
CA PHE A 47 10.06 -3.77 23.84
C PHE A 47 8.98 -4.68 23.22
N GLY A 48 8.81 -4.63 21.90
CA GLY A 48 7.81 -5.45 21.20
C GLY A 48 6.37 -4.93 21.35
N GLU A 49 6.16 -3.71 21.87
CA GLU A 49 4.83 -3.11 22.02
C GLU A 49 4.40 -2.41 20.73
N ARG A 50 3.08 -2.30 20.52
CA ARG A 50 2.53 -1.61 19.34
C ARG A 50 2.89 -0.13 19.38
N GLU A 51 3.68 0.30 18.42
CA GLU A 51 4.02 1.70 18.26
C GLU A 51 3.02 2.34 17.31
N TYR A 52 1.86 2.74 17.83
CA TYR A 52 1.03 3.67 17.10
C TYR A 52 1.66 5.05 17.18
N ALA A 53 1.83 5.71 16.04
CA ALA A 53 2.42 7.03 16.04
C ALA A 53 1.43 8.10 16.51
N GLU A 54 1.97 9.16 17.07
CA GLU A 54 1.26 10.42 17.30
C GLU A 54 1.45 11.33 16.08
N CYS A 55 0.40 12.07 15.73
CA CYS A 55 0.54 13.19 14.81
C CYS A 55 1.38 14.28 15.49
N LYS A 56 2.66 14.37 15.12
CA LYS A 56 3.61 15.34 15.70
C LYS A 56 3.17 16.79 15.57
N LEU A 57 2.23 17.07 14.66
CA LEU A 57 1.72 18.41 14.45
C LEU A 57 0.64 18.83 15.44
N CYS A 58 -0.39 18.00 15.64
CA CYS A 58 -1.55 18.34 16.47
C CYS A 58 -1.65 17.55 17.77
N GLY A 59 -0.79 16.57 17.96
CA GLY A 59 -0.77 15.63 19.08
C GLY A 59 -1.91 14.63 19.11
N HIS A 60 -2.47 14.29 17.94
CA HIS A 60 -3.47 13.23 17.87
C HIS A 60 -2.79 11.87 17.92
N GLU A 61 -3.10 11.10 18.96
CA GLU A 61 -2.59 9.76 19.16
C GLU A 61 -3.20 8.75 18.16
N HIS A 62 -2.56 7.59 18.06
CA HIS A 62 -3.05 6.45 17.29
C HIS A 62 -3.27 6.68 15.79
N ILE A 63 -2.38 7.47 15.15
CA ILE A 63 -2.42 7.60 13.69
C ILE A 63 -1.80 6.37 13.02
N ARG A 64 -2.54 5.82 12.06
CA ARG A 64 -2.02 4.77 11.17
C ARG A 64 -1.10 5.34 10.09
N TRP A 65 -1.47 6.47 9.51
CA TRP A 65 -0.77 7.06 8.37
C TRP A 65 -0.05 8.34 8.77
N GLY A 66 1.27 8.35 8.58
CA GLY A 66 2.12 9.53 8.73
C GLY A 66 2.52 10.10 7.38
N TYR A 67 2.48 11.42 7.26
CA TYR A 67 2.90 12.16 6.07
C TYR A 67 4.03 13.11 6.43
N THR A 68 4.96 13.31 5.49
CA THR A 68 6.08 14.24 5.68
C THR A 68 5.80 15.56 4.97
N ILE A 69 5.80 16.66 5.71
CA ILE A 69 5.75 17.99 5.12
C ILE A 69 7.15 18.58 5.06
N VAL A 70 7.38 19.43 4.06
CA VAL A 70 8.63 20.15 3.86
C VAL A 70 8.34 21.65 3.79
N ASN A 71 9.19 22.45 4.40
CA ASN A 71 9.15 23.89 4.27
C ASN A 71 9.79 24.28 2.93
N LYS A 72 9.01 24.98 2.09
CA LYS A 72 9.42 25.39 0.74
C LYS A 72 10.62 26.34 0.73
N ILE A 73 10.81 27.11 1.80
CA ILE A 73 11.81 28.17 1.91
C ILE A 73 13.13 27.62 2.44
N ASN A 74 13.10 27.03 3.64
CA ASN A 74 14.32 26.59 4.33
C ASN A 74 14.60 25.08 4.20
N LYS A 75 13.73 24.33 3.50
CA LYS A 75 13.83 22.87 3.28
C LYS A 75 13.79 22.01 4.54
N ASN A 76 13.39 22.57 5.68
CA ASN A 76 13.18 21.79 6.89
C ASN A 76 12.07 20.75 6.67
N ILE A 77 12.29 19.56 7.23
CA ILE A 77 11.40 18.42 7.09
C ILE A 77 10.67 18.19 8.41
N PHE A 78 9.35 17.98 8.35
CA PHE A 78 8.53 17.64 9.50
C PHE A 78 7.77 16.34 9.25
N PRO A 79 8.22 15.23 9.85
CA PRO A 79 7.62 13.91 9.62
C PRO A 79 6.39 13.67 10.52
N SER A 80 5.65 12.59 10.24
CA SER A 80 4.56 12.07 11.09
C SER A 80 3.42 13.07 11.31
N VAL A 81 2.99 13.76 10.25
CA VAL A 81 1.75 14.54 10.24
C VAL A 81 0.60 13.58 9.92
N GLY A 82 -0.56 13.71 10.58
CA GLY A 82 -1.75 12.90 10.29
C GLY A 82 -2.55 13.40 9.08
N SER A 83 -3.28 12.51 8.42
CA SER A 83 -4.07 12.80 7.20
C SER A 83 -5.05 13.95 7.38
N GLN A 84 -5.70 14.04 8.54
CA GLN A 84 -6.63 15.14 8.85
C GLN A 84 -5.94 16.51 8.82
N CYS A 85 -4.68 16.60 9.27
CA CYS A 85 -3.93 17.86 9.22
C CYS A 85 -3.55 18.22 7.77
N ILE A 86 -3.04 17.24 7.00
CA ILE A 86 -2.71 17.43 5.58
C ILE A 86 -3.93 17.95 4.81
N ASN A 87 -5.09 17.30 5.00
CA ASN A 87 -6.34 17.68 4.33
C ASN A 87 -6.88 19.04 4.84
N ARG A 88 -6.79 19.32 6.14
CA ARG A 88 -7.26 20.57 6.74
C ARG A 88 -6.49 21.78 6.24
N PHE A 89 -5.16 21.65 6.13
CA PHE A 89 -4.28 22.75 5.71
C PHE A 89 -4.05 22.81 4.20
N LYS A 90 -4.62 21.87 3.43
CA LYS A 90 -4.51 21.80 1.96
C LYS A 90 -3.06 21.77 1.49
N TRP A 91 -2.19 21.07 2.23
CA TRP A 91 -0.79 20.85 1.86
C TRP A 91 -0.62 19.82 0.73
N GLY A 92 -1.73 19.24 0.27
CA GLY A 92 -1.86 18.48 -0.97
C GLY A 92 -3.24 18.75 -1.59
N SER A 93 -3.49 18.16 -2.76
CA SER A 93 -4.78 18.21 -3.43
C SER A 93 -5.79 17.29 -2.76
N LYS A 94 -7.08 17.54 -3.01
CA LYS A 94 -8.15 16.69 -2.47
C LYS A 94 -8.01 15.26 -3.02
N GLY A 95 -7.87 14.27 -2.14
CA GLY A 95 -7.73 12.86 -2.50
C GLY A 95 -6.28 12.39 -2.68
N ASP A 96 -5.31 13.28 -2.50
CA ASP A 96 -3.89 12.95 -2.59
C ASP A 96 -3.44 11.99 -1.49
N THR A 97 -3.98 12.16 -0.27
CA THR A 97 -3.72 11.28 0.88
C THR A 97 -4.16 9.85 0.57
N ASP A 98 -5.41 9.65 0.14
CA ASP A 98 -5.92 8.34 -0.28
C ASP A 98 -5.11 7.72 -1.44
N ALA A 99 -4.67 8.55 -2.39
CA ALA A 99 -3.88 8.09 -3.52
C ALA A 99 -2.48 7.61 -3.10
N ALA A 100 -1.82 8.35 -2.21
CA ALA A 100 -0.52 7.95 -1.64
C ALA A 100 -0.64 6.68 -0.81
N GLU A 101 -1.64 6.57 0.06
CA GLU A 101 -1.88 5.35 0.84
C GLU A 101 -2.04 4.13 -0.08
N ARG A 102 -2.86 4.26 -1.14
CA ARG A 102 -3.02 3.18 -2.13
C ARG A 102 -1.71 2.84 -2.84
N LYS A 103 -0.91 3.84 -3.20
CA LYS A 103 0.39 3.65 -3.85
C LYS A 103 1.37 2.94 -2.92
N TYR A 104 1.42 3.33 -1.65
CA TYR A 104 2.25 2.69 -0.63
C TYR A 104 1.87 1.23 -0.42
N LEU A 105 0.58 0.94 -0.23
CA LEU A 105 0.09 -0.43 -0.09
C LEU A 105 0.39 -1.29 -1.33
N GLU A 106 0.33 -0.71 -2.54
CA GLU A 106 0.72 -1.42 -3.76
C GLU A 106 2.22 -1.71 -3.79
N HIS A 107 3.06 -0.78 -3.36
CA HIS A 107 4.50 -0.98 -3.26
C HIS A 107 4.83 -2.13 -2.28
N ILE A 108 4.26 -2.11 -1.08
CA ILE A 108 4.44 -3.19 -0.10
C ILE A 108 3.95 -4.53 -0.65
N ARG A 109 2.82 -4.56 -1.35
CA ARG A 109 2.32 -5.77 -2.03
C ARG A 109 3.34 -6.29 -3.06
N ILE A 110 3.88 -5.41 -3.90
CA ILE A 110 4.88 -5.78 -4.92
C ILE A 110 6.11 -6.39 -4.26
N GLU A 111 6.62 -5.79 -3.19
CA GLU A 111 7.78 -6.31 -2.47
C GLU A 111 7.50 -7.67 -1.83
N LYS A 112 6.32 -7.86 -1.22
CA LYS A 112 5.90 -9.18 -0.70
C LYS A 112 5.85 -10.24 -1.81
N ILE A 113 5.30 -9.91 -2.98
CA ILE A 113 5.29 -10.80 -4.16
C ILE A 113 6.71 -11.12 -4.63
N ARG A 114 7.56 -10.10 -4.75
CA ARG A 114 8.95 -10.23 -5.19
C ARG A 114 9.70 -11.19 -4.27
N GLN A 115 9.61 -10.99 -2.96
CA GLN A 115 10.24 -11.85 -1.96
C GLN A 115 9.82 -13.31 -2.11
N VAL A 116 8.52 -13.62 -2.18
CA VAL A 116 8.07 -15.01 -2.26
C VAL A 116 8.39 -15.66 -3.62
N ILE A 117 8.33 -14.92 -4.72
CA ILE A 117 8.68 -15.45 -6.05
C ILE A 117 10.18 -15.72 -6.14
N THR A 118 11.03 -14.82 -5.62
CA THR A 118 12.48 -15.04 -5.55
C THR A 118 12.83 -16.23 -4.67
N LYS A 119 12.15 -16.45 -3.53
CA LYS A 119 12.38 -17.64 -2.69
C LYS A 119 12.19 -18.96 -3.42
N ILE A 120 11.39 -19.02 -4.49
CA ILE A 120 11.24 -20.25 -5.28
C ILE A 120 12.58 -20.65 -5.92
N THR A 121 13.43 -19.68 -6.30
CA THR A 121 14.72 -19.99 -6.93
C THR A 121 15.72 -20.63 -5.97
N GLU A 122 15.52 -20.51 -4.66
CA GLU A 122 16.32 -21.21 -3.64
C GLU A 122 16.08 -22.72 -3.67
N TYR A 123 14.90 -23.16 -4.14
CA TYR A 123 14.52 -24.57 -4.25
C TYR A 123 14.57 -25.10 -5.68
N GLU A 124 14.45 -24.22 -6.68
CA GLU A 124 14.40 -24.58 -8.09
C GLU A 124 15.10 -23.53 -8.96
N ASN A 125 16.39 -23.73 -9.21
CA ASN A 125 17.22 -22.81 -10.00
C ASN A 125 16.71 -22.59 -11.44
N SER A 126 15.95 -23.55 -12.01
CA SER A 126 15.36 -23.43 -13.35
C SER A 126 14.14 -22.52 -13.41
N PHE A 127 13.61 -22.07 -12.26
CA PHE A 127 12.45 -21.19 -12.23
C PHE A 127 12.86 -19.75 -12.57
N ASP A 128 12.32 -19.22 -13.66
CA ASP A 128 12.57 -17.85 -14.09
C ASP A 128 11.75 -16.83 -13.29
N ALA A 129 12.14 -16.60 -12.03
CA ALA A 129 11.51 -15.63 -11.15
C ALA A 129 11.49 -14.22 -11.74
N LYS A 130 12.56 -13.85 -12.45
CA LYS A 130 12.74 -12.52 -13.06
C LYS A 130 11.61 -12.21 -14.04
N SER A 131 11.33 -13.13 -14.96
CA SER A 131 10.25 -12.97 -15.95
C SER A 131 8.87 -12.81 -15.30
N PHE A 132 8.59 -13.55 -14.21
CA PHE A 132 7.32 -13.41 -13.49
C PHE A 132 7.18 -12.04 -12.80
N ILE A 133 8.25 -11.57 -12.17
CA ILE A 133 8.28 -10.26 -11.49
C ILE A 133 8.14 -9.14 -12.53
N GLU A 134 8.90 -9.18 -13.62
CA GLU A 134 8.83 -8.20 -14.71
C GLU A 134 7.43 -8.16 -15.35
N TYR A 135 6.82 -9.33 -15.57
CA TYR A 135 5.45 -9.42 -16.06
C TYR A 135 4.47 -8.71 -15.12
N TYR A 136 4.57 -8.94 -13.82
CA TYR A 136 3.70 -8.33 -12.83
C TYR A 136 3.92 -6.82 -12.75
N LEU A 137 5.16 -6.34 -12.74
CA LEU A 137 5.48 -4.90 -12.73
C LEU A 137 4.89 -4.19 -13.96
N ALA A 138 4.96 -4.82 -15.14
CA ALA A 138 4.44 -4.23 -16.37
C ALA A 138 2.90 -4.20 -16.45
N ARG A 139 2.20 -5.17 -15.83
CA ARG A 139 0.74 -5.34 -16.01
C ARG A 139 -0.09 -5.15 -14.74
N GLY A 140 0.55 -5.10 -13.58
CA GLY A 140 -0.05 -5.07 -12.25
C GLY A 140 -0.88 -6.30 -11.89
N LYS A 141 -0.80 -7.39 -12.68
CA LYS A 141 -1.61 -8.61 -12.55
C LYS A 141 -0.89 -9.81 -13.15
N PHE A 142 -1.12 -10.99 -12.59
CA PHE A 142 -0.78 -12.28 -13.18
C PHE A 142 -1.91 -12.82 -14.05
N THR A 143 -1.57 -13.61 -15.07
CA THR A 143 -2.54 -14.50 -15.71
C THR A 143 -2.93 -15.64 -14.77
N PRO A 144 -4.12 -16.26 -14.96
CA PRO A 144 -4.52 -17.44 -14.18
C PRO A 144 -3.48 -18.56 -14.19
N LYS A 145 -2.87 -18.85 -15.36
CA LYS A 145 -1.82 -19.87 -15.49
C LYS A 145 -0.56 -19.53 -14.70
N GLN A 146 -0.08 -18.29 -14.80
CA GLN A 146 1.10 -17.85 -14.05
C GLN A 146 0.87 -17.94 -12.55
N ALA A 147 -0.25 -17.42 -12.06
CA ALA A 147 -0.57 -17.48 -10.65
C ALA A 147 -0.75 -18.92 -10.15
N ASN A 148 -1.40 -19.79 -10.94
CA ASN A 148 -1.54 -21.19 -10.62
C ASN A 148 -0.18 -21.90 -10.48
N LEU A 149 0.75 -21.64 -11.40
CA LEU A 149 2.11 -22.19 -11.34
C LEU A 149 2.86 -21.69 -10.10
N VAL A 150 2.81 -20.39 -9.83
CA VAL A 150 3.45 -19.80 -8.65
C VAL A 150 2.88 -20.42 -7.37
N PHE A 151 1.56 -20.50 -7.23
CA PHE A 151 0.92 -21.06 -6.04
C PHE A 151 1.25 -22.53 -5.84
N PHE A 152 1.29 -23.31 -6.94
CA PHE A 152 1.73 -24.70 -6.89
C PHE A 152 3.16 -24.82 -6.35
N LYS A 153 4.10 -24.00 -6.84
CA LYS A 153 5.50 -24.00 -6.38
C LYS A 153 5.62 -23.55 -4.93
N LEU A 154 4.97 -22.45 -4.55
CA LEU A 154 4.98 -21.94 -3.18
C LEU A 154 4.46 -22.98 -2.18
N ARG A 155 3.35 -23.66 -2.50
CA ARG A 155 2.79 -24.73 -1.66
C ARG A 155 3.70 -25.96 -1.64
N ARG A 156 4.25 -26.37 -2.79
CA ARG A 156 5.18 -27.52 -2.90
C ARG A 156 6.43 -27.32 -2.03
N TYR A 157 7.00 -26.12 -2.05
CA TYR A 157 8.19 -25.77 -1.28
C TYR A 157 7.87 -25.24 0.13
N LYS A 158 6.59 -25.24 0.53
CA LYS A 158 6.10 -24.75 1.83
C LYS A 158 6.55 -23.32 2.15
N ILE A 159 6.68 -22.47 1.13
CA ILE A 159 6.99 -21.06 1.28
C ILE A 159 5.73 -20.35 1.76
N PRO A 160 5.72 -19.69 2.95
CA PRO A 160 4.55 -18.97 3.43
C PRO A 160 4.20 -17.79 2.52
N PHE A 161 2.92 -17.66 2.15
CA PHE A 161 2.41 -16.54 1.35
C PHE A 161 0.92 -16.31 1.62
N ASP A 162 0.45 -15.11 1.30
CA ASP A 162 -0.99 -14.80 1.24
C ASP A 162 -1.43 -14.66 -0.22
N GLU A 163 -2.45 -15.44 -0.59
CA GLU A 163 -3.02 -15.44 -1.94
C GLU A 163 -3.57 -14.06 -2.35
N SER A 164 -4.04 -13.25 -1.40
CA SER A 164 -4.60 -11.92 -1.65
C SER A 164 -3.58 -10.89 -2.13
N TRP A 165 -2.27 -11.18 -2.00
CA TRP A 165 -1.23 -10.34 -2.58
C TRP A 165 -1.30 -10.39 -4.12
N PHE A 166 -1.74 -11.50 -4.70
CA PHE A 166 -1.67 -11.76 -6.13
C PHE A 166 -2.94 -11.31 -6.85
N LYS A 167 -2.84 -10.25 -7.65
CA LYS A 167 -3.95 -9.81 -8.52
C LYS A 167 -4.01 -10.66 -9.79
N ILE A 168 -5.18 -11.19 -10.13
CA ILE A 168 -5.39 -12.02 -11.32
C ILE A 168 -6.09 -11.24 -12.44
N SER A 169 -5.58 -11.34 -13.68
CA SER A 169 -6.20 -10.77 -14.88
C SER A 169 -7.45 -11.55 -15.31
N ARG A 170 -8.40 -10.84 -15.93
CA ARG A 170 -9.64 -11.40 -16.52
C ARG A 170 -9.93 -10.79 -17.91
N LYS A 171 -8.95 -10.17 -18.55
CA LYS A 171 -9.14 -9.45 -19.81
C LYS A 171 -9.09 -10.42 -21.00
N ARG A 172 -10.29 -10.67 -21.56
CA ARG A 172 -10.62 -11.22 -22.89
C ARG A 172 -10.59 -12.76 -23.01
N GLY A 173 -11.40 -13.28 -23.95
CA GLY A 173 -11.87 -14.68 -24.04
C GLY A 173 -10.85 -15.76 -23.66
N ARG A 174 -9.62 -15.67 -24.17
CA ARG A 174 -8.53 -16.61 -23.89
C ARG A 174 -8.14 -16.74 -22.41
N GLU A 175 -8.24 -15.69 -21.60
CA GLU A 175 -7.95 -15.78 -20.15
C GLU A 175 -9.11 -16.40 -19.36
N LYS A 176 -10.35 -16.30 -19.87
CA LYS A 176 -11.51 -16.98 -19.25
C LYS A 176 -11.46 -18.49 -19.47
N GLU A 177 -11.00 -18.93 -20.64
CA GLU A 177 -10.82 -20.35 -20.98
C GLU A 177 -9.75 -21.03 -20.11
N GLN A 178 -8.82 -20.26 -19.54
CA GLN A 178 -7.79 -20.77 -18.64
C GLN A 178 -8.28 -20.96 -17.20
N LEU A 179 -9.45 -20.46 -16.84
CA LEU A 179 -10.04 -20.64 -15.51
C LEU A 179 -10.81 -21.96 -15.45
N THR A 180 -10.07 -23.06 -15.42
CA THR A 180 -10.65 -24.38 -15.11
C THR A 180 -10.98 -24.47 -13.62
N GLU A 181 -11.89 -25.37 -13.25
CA GLU A 181 -12.32 -25.54 -11.86
C GLU A 181 -11.14 -25.80 -10.90
N GLY A 182 -10.17 -26.61 -11.31
CA GLY A 182 -8.95 -26.87 -10.55
C GLY A 182 -8.07 -25.63 -10.34
N ILE A 183 -7.95 -24.78 -11.36
CA ILE A 183 -7.22 -23.50 -11.26
C ILE A 183 -7.95 -22.55 -10.32
N ILE A 184 -9.28 -22.47 -10.41
CA ILE A 184 -10.09 -21.60 -9.54
C ILE A 184 -9.96 -22.01 -8.07
N LYS A 185 -10.04 -23.31 -7.78
CA LYS A 185 -9.85 -23.85 -6.42
C LYS A 185 -8.45 -23.53 -5.89
N ASN A 186 -7.43 -23.60 -6.75
CA ASN A 186 -6.06 -23.30 -6.35
C ASN A 186 -5.85 -21.81 -6.07
N LEU A 187 -6.47 -20.91 -6.84
CA LEU A 187 -6.30 -19.46 -6.72
C LEU A 187 -7.00 -18.84 -5.50
N GLY A 188 -8.01 -19.50 -4.92
CA GLY A 188 -8.59 -19.13 -3.62
C GLY A 188 -8.87 -17.62 -3.45
N LYS A 189 -8.24 -16.98 -2.46
CA LYS A 189 -8.43 -15.56 -2.11
C LYS A 189 -7.82 -14.57 -3.11
N ALA A 190 -7.03 -15.03 -4.08
CA ALA A 190 -6.54 -14.19 -5.17
C ALA A 190 -7.67 -13.73 -6.12
N LEU A 191 -8.80 -14.47 -6.12
CA LEU A 191 -10.00 -14.11 -6.87
C LEU A 191 -10.93 -13.27 -6.01
N SER A 192 -11.34 -12.11 -6.52
CA SER A 192 -12.31 -11.26 -5.82
C SER A 192 -13.70 -11.93 -5.74
N PRO A 193 -14.54 -11.57 -4.76
CA PRO A 193 -15.89 -12.15 -4.62
C PRO A 193 -16.75 -12.01 -5.89
N ILE A 194 -16.57 -10.91 -6.63
CA ILE A 194 -17.25 -10.67 -7.91
C ILE A 194 -16.74 -11.64 -8.99
N GLN A 195 -15.44 -11.97 -8.97
CA GLN A 195 -14.84 -12.94 -9.89
C GLN A 195 -15.40 -14.35 -9.60
N MET A 196 -15.45 -14.76 -8.34
CA MET A 196 -16.04 -16.04 -7.94
C MET A 196 -17.52 -16.17 -8.34
N LYS A 197 -18.35 -15.15 -8.06
CA LYS A 197 -19.77 -15.15 -8.44
C LYS A 197 -19.98 -15.23 -9.96
N SER A 198 -19.13 -14.57 -10.74
CA SER A 198 -19.21 -14.60 -12.21
C SER A 198 -18.84 -15.96 -12.80
N ILE A 199 -18.00 -16.73 -12.13
CA ILE A 199 -17.57 -18.06 -12.56
C ILE A 199 -18.67 -19.08 -12.28
N GLN A 200 -19.26 -19.03 -11.07
CA GLN A 200 -20.39 -19.90 -10.67
C GLN A 200 -21.61 -19.76 -11.60
N LYS A 201 -21.92 -18.52 -12.02
CA LYS A 201 -23.01 -18.26 -12.97
C LYS A 201 -22.76 -18.84 -14.38
N LYS A 202 -21.52 -19.10 -14.76
CA LYS A 202 -21.18 -19.66 -16.08
C LYS A 202 -21.29 -21.19 -16.06
N SER A 203 -20.79 -21.86 -15.02
CA SER A 203 -20.96 -23.33 -14.84
C SER A 203 -22.43 -23.72 -14.97
N TYR A 204 -23.33 -22.98 -14.31
CA TYR A 204 -24.77 -23.24 -14.32
C TYR A 204 -25.47 -23.01 -15.67
N ARG A 205 -24.83 -22.31 -16.61
CA ARG A 205 -25.34 -22.09 -17.98
C ARG A 205 -24.82 -23.12 -18.97
N ASP A 206 -23.64 -23.66 -18.72
CA ASP A 206 -23.01 -24.68 -19.58
C ASP A 206 -23.51 -26.11 -19.22
N GLU A 207 -24.20 -26.27 -18.08
CA GLU A 207 -24.86 -27.52 -17.62
C GLU A 207 -26.36 -27.64 -18.00
N LYS A 208 -26.91 -26.68 -18.74
CA LYS A 208 -28.29 -26.71 -19.27
C LYS A 208 -28.29 -26.79 -20.79
#